data_AF-A0AAV3QH03-F1
#
_entry.id   AF-A0AAV3QH03-F1
#
_cell.length_a   1.000
_cell.length_b   1.000
_cell.length_c   1.000
_cell.angle_alpha   90.00
_cell.angle_beta   90.00
_cell.angle_gamma   90.00
#
_symmetry.space_group_name_H-M   'P 1'
#
loop_
_entity.id
_entity.type
_entity.pdbx_description
1 polymer ?
#
loop_
_entity_poly.entity_id
_entity_poly.type
_entity_poly.pdbx_seq_one_letter_code
_entity_poly.pdbx_strand_id
1 'polypeptide(L)'
;MKNKYGGNDKVKRSLCNTYRREFKVLEMKKGDSIDEYFSRVLMVANKLKSNGEEVFDTKIVEKIMRILSEQYTYIMVAIEESKDIITMTLDDLKSSLNTHAHKLMRKNKTEKD
;
A
#
# COMPACT_ATOMS: atom_id res chain seq x y z
N MET A 1 36.68 -3.07 -25.78
CA MET A 1 36.38 -2.85 -24.34
C MET A 1 35.10 -3.61 -24.01
N LYS A 2 35.17 -4.63 -23.14
CA LYS A 2 34.04 -5.51 -22.79
C LYS A 2 33.03 -4.75 -21.92
N ASN A 3 31.75 -4.83 -22.29
CA ASN A 3 30.59 -4.22 -21.65
C ASN A 3 30.56 -4.42 -20.11
N LYS A 4 31.05 -3.43 -19.36
CA LYS A 4 30.88 -3.38 -17.88
C LYS A 4 29.46 -2.98 -17.46
N TYR A 5 28.63 -2.45 -18.38
CA TYR A 5 27.30 -1.93 -18.08
C TYR A 5 26.16 -2.96 -18.20
N GLY A 6 26.31 -3.99 -19.05
CA GLY A 6 25.25 -4.98 -19.28
C GLY A 6 24.97 -5.92 -18.11
N GLY A 7 25.88 -6.02 -17.12
CA GLY A 7 25.64 -6.76 -15.88
C GLY A 7 24.72 -6.00 -14.92
N ASN A 8 24.92 -4.68 -14.81
CA ASN A 8 24.13 -3.82 -13.93
C ASN A 8 22.66 -3.76 -14.36
N ASP A 9 22.40 -3.68 -15.66
CA ASP A 9 21.03 -3.64 -16.20
C ASP A 9 20.28 -4.97 -16.03
N LYS A 10 21.00 -6.09 -16.16
CA LYS A 10 20.43 -7.43 -15.88
C LYS A 10 20.08 -7.60 -14.40
N VAL A 11 20.95 -7.12 -13.50
CA VAL A 11 20.72 -7.15 -12.05
C VAL A 11 19.53 -6.27 -11.68
N LYS A 12 19.48 -5.01 -12.16
CA LYS A 12 18.34 -4.10 -11.95
C LYS A 12 17.03 -4.72 -12.43
N ARG A 13 17.01 -5.31 -13.62
CA ARG A 13 15.82 -5.98 -14.17
C ARG A 13 15.38 -7.17 -13.30
N SER A 14 16.32 -7.96 -12.81
CA SER A 14 16.03 -9.07 -11.90
C SER A 14 15.43 -8.56 -10.58
N LEU A 15 16.00 -7.51 -10.00
CA LEU A 15 15.49 -6.88 -8.77
C LEU A 15 14.10 -6.29 -8.97
N CYS A 16 13.83 -5.56 -10.07
CA CYS A 16 12.48 -5.09 -10.38
C CYS A 16 11.48 -6.24 -10.43
N ASN A 17 11.82 -7.35 -11.09
CA ASN A 17 10.93 -8.51 -11.16
C ASN A 17 10.65 -9.11 -9.78
N THR A 18 11.65 -9.16 -8.89
CA THR A 18 11.46 -9.58 -7.50
C THR A 18 10.52 -8.64 -6.76
N TYR A 19 10.76 -7.33 -6.82
CA TYR A 19 9.93 -6.35 -6.12
C TYR A 19 8.52 -6.24 -6.69
N ARG A 20 8.31 -6.49 -8.00
CA ARG A 20 6.96 -6.59 -8.59
C ARG A 20 6.19 -7.74 -7.99
N ARG A 21 6.84 -8.90 -7.83
CA ARG A 21 6.21 -10.07 -7.18
C ARG A 21 5.90 -9.75 -5.73
N GLU A 22 6.85 -9.18 -4.99
CA GLU A 22 6.67 -8.73 -3.61
C GLU A 22 5.48 -7.77 -3.49
N PHE A 23 5.41 -6.73 -4.33
CA PHE A 23 4.31 -5.76 -4.36
C PHE A 23 2.97 -6.44 -4.67
N LYS A 24 2.95 -7.40 -5.60
CA LYS A 24 1.72 -8.12 -5.97
C LYS A 24 1.17 -8.94 -4.82
N VAL A 25 2.02 -9.69 -4.11
CA VAL A 25 1.61 -10.56 -2.99
C VAL A 25 1.66 -9.88 -1.62
N LEU A 26 2.00 -8.59 -1.55
CA LEU A 26 2.07 -7.86 -0.30
C LEU A 26 0.67 -7.76 0.30
N GLU A 27 0.50 -8.29 1.51
CA GLU A 27 -0.77 -8.34 2.22
C GLU A 27 -0.56 -7.89 3.67
N MET A 28 -1.60 -7.33 4.27
CA MET A 28 -1.58 -6.93 5.67
C MET A 28 -1.61 -8.20 6.53
N LYS A 29 -0.62 -8.36 7.41
CA LYS A 29 -0.51 -9.52 8.28
C LYS A 29 -1.42 -9.35 9.49
N LYS A 30 -1.80 -10.47 10.09
CA LYS A 30 -2.56 -10.46 11.35
C LYS A 30 -1.75 -9.74 12.43
N GLY A 31 -2.31 -8.65 12.95
CA GLY A 31 -1.68 -7.83 13.99
C GLY A 31 -0.85 -6.66 13.47
N ASP A 32 -0.67 -6.52 12.14
CA ASP A 32 -0.12 -5.28 11.59
C ASP A 32 -1.08 -4.12 11.90
N SER A 33 -0.52 -2.96 12.22
CA SER A 33 -1.24 -1.69 12.18
C SER A 33 -1.36 -1.16 10.75
N ILE A 34 -2.29 -0.23 10.53
CA ILE A 34 -2.45 0.44 9.23
C ILE A 34 -1.15 1.16 8.85
N ASP A 35 -0.51 1.84 9.80
CA ASP A 35 0.77 2.53 9.57
C ASP A 35 1.90 1.58 9.15
N GLU A 36 2.06 0.44 9.84
CA GLU A 36 3.06 -0.57 9.50
C GLU A 36 2.83 -1.14 8.09
N TYR A 37 1.57 -1.41 7.74
CA TYR A 37 1.24 -1.88 6.41
C TYR A 37 1.59 -0.84 5.34
N PHE A 38 1.20 0.41 5.53
CA PHE A 38 1.53 1.53 4.63
C PHE A 38 3.04 1.66 4.42
N SER A 39 3.82 1.65 5.51
CA SER A 39 5.28 1.76 5.44
C SER A 39 5.91 0.66 4.61
N ARG A 40 5.43 -0.58 4.71
CA ARG A 40 5.94 -1.69 3.88
C ARG A 40 5.58 -1.54 2.41
N VAL A 41 4.34 -1.12 2.11
CA VAL A 41 3.91 -0.88 0.72
C VAL A 41 4.78 0.20 0.09
N LEU A 42 4.99 1.32 0.80
CA LEU A 42 5.85 2.41 0.37
C LEU A 42 7.31 1.98 0.21
N MET A 43 7.82 1.13 1.11
CA MET A 43 9.17 0.58 0.99
C MET A 43 9.35 -0.21 -0.31
N VAL A 44 8.41 -1.08 -0.66
CA VAL A 44 8.48 -1.86 -1.91
C VAL A 44 8.31 -0.96 -3.13
N ALA A 45 7.39 0.00 -3.09
CA ALA A 45 7.22 1.00 -4.15
C ALA A 45 8.49 1.83 -4.38
N ASN A 46 9.17 2.25 -3.32
CA ASN A 46 10.43 2.98 -3.41
C ASN A 46 11.54 2.11 -3.99
N LYS A 47 11.63 0.83 -3.60
CA LYS A 47 12.57 -0.12 -4.22
C LYS A 47 12.32 -0.25 -5.73
N LEU A 48 11.07 -0.30 -6.18
CA LEU A 48 10.73 -0.30 -7.61
C LEU A 48 11.17 1.00 -8.30
N LYS A 49 10.81 2.16 -7.73
CA LYS A 49 11.22 3.49 -8.23
C LYS A 49 12.74 3.60 -8.37
N SER A 50 13.49 3.22 -7.34
CA SER A 50 14.97 3.28 -7.34
C SER A 50 15.63 2.34 -8.36
N ASN A 51 14.93 1.29 -8.81
CA ASN A 51 15.42 0.39 -9.85
C ASN A 51 14.92 0.76 -11.26
N GLY A 52 14.31 1.94 -11.41
CA GLY A 52 13.91 2.50 -12.70
C GLY A 52 12.50 2.13 -13.16
N GLU A 53 11.65 1.65 -12.24
CA GLU A 53 10.24 1.40 -12.54
C GLU A 53 9.36 2.57 -12.12
N GLU A 54 8.48 2.98 -13.01
CA GLU A 54 7.49 4.00 -12.70
C GLU A 54 6.38 3.40 -11.84
N VAL A 55 6.19 3.96 -10.65
CA VAL A 55 5.13 3.58 -9.71
C VAL A 55 4.34 4.81 -9.35
N PHE A 56 3.13 4.92 -9.89
CA PHE A 56 2.21 6.00 -9.59
C PHE A 56 1.58 5.82 -8.22
N ASP A 57 1.29 6.93 -7.55
CA ASP A 57 0.67 6.90 -6.23
C ASP A 57 -0.74 6.30 -6.27
N THR A 58 -1.47 6.46 -7.38
CA THR A 58 -2.75 5.78 -7.65
C THR A 58 -2.62 4.26 -7.54
N LYS A 59 -1.56 3.67 -8.09
CA LYS A 59 -1.28 2.23 -8.00
C LYS A 59 -1.00 1.78 -6.56
N ILE A 60 -0.42 2.66 -5.74
CA ILE A 60 -0.16 2.41 -4.32
C ILE A 60 -1.47 2.47 -3.53
N VAL A 61 -2.29 3.50 -3.78
CA VAL A 61 -3.64 3.68 -3.21
C VAL A 61 -4.51 2.46 -3.50
N GLU A 62 -4.62 2.05 -4.77
CA GLU A 62 -5.38 0.87 -5.19
C GLU A 62 -4.90 -0.41 -4.51
N LYS A 63 -3.58 -0.58 -4.38
CA LYS A 63 -2.99 -1.76 -3.71
C LYS A 63 -3.38 -1.82 -2.23
N ILE A 64 -3.34 -0.69 -1.54
CA ILE A 64 -3.71 -0.60 -0.13
C ILE A 64 -5.20 -0.85 0.04
N MET A 65 -6.02 -0.16 -0.76
CA MET A 65 -7.47 -0.28 -0.79
C MET A 65 -7.92 -1.74 -0.99
N ARG A 66 -7.33 -2.46 -1.96
CA ARG A 66 -7.68 -3.85 -2.24
C ARG A 66 -7.47 -4.82 -1.07
N ILE A 67 -6.39 -4.66 -0.31
CA ILE A 67 -6.12 -5.54 0.83
C ILE A 67 -6.96 -5.15 2.04
N LEU A 68 -7.22 -3.85 2.21
CA LEU A 68 -8.11 -3.38 3.27
C LEU A 68 -9.56 -3.72 3.00
N SER A 69 -10.03 -3.87 1.74
CA SER A 69 -11.40 -4.31 1.47
C SER A 69 -11.66 -5.76 1.89
N GLU A 70 -10.62 -6.58 1.96
CA GLU A 70 -10.70 -7.97 2.45
C GLU A 70 -10.81 -8.03 3.99
N GLN A 71 -10.20 -7.10 4.73
CA GLN A 71 -10.17 -7.12 6.21
C GLN A 71 -11.06 -6.06 6.88
N TYR A 72 -11.36 -4.97 6.18
CA TYR A 72 -12.05 -3.77 6.66
C TYR A 72 -13.14 -3.32 5.68
N THR A 73 -13.89 -4.28 5.13
CA THR A 73 -14.92 -4.05 4.09
C THR A 73 -15.83 -2.86 4.41
N TYR A 74 -16.27 -2.68 5.66
CA TYR A 74 -17.13 -1.56 6.06
C TYR A 74 -16.45 -0.18 5.94
N ILE A 75 -15.17 -0.07 6.33
CA ILE A 75 -14.42 1.19 6.23
C ILE A 75 -14.19 1.55 4.76
N MET A 76 -13.94 0.53 3.94
CA MET A 76 -13.71 0.70 2.51
C MET A 76 -14.95 1.21 1.79
N VAL A 77 -16.11 0.58 2.00
CA VAL A 77 -17.39 1.05 1.42
C VAL A 77 -17.65 2.51 1.77
N ALA A 78 -17.44 2.92 3.03
CA ALA A 78 -17.63 4.31 3.44
C ALA A 78 -16.65 5.30 2.75
N ILE A 79 -15.42 4.86 2.45
CA ILE A 79 -14.45 5.70 1.72
C ILE A 79 -14.83 5.77 0.23
N GLU A 80 -15.19 4.65 -0.38
CA GLU A 80 -15.61 4.58 -1.79
C GLU A 80 -16.88 5.40 -2.05
N GLU A 81 -17.82 5.42 -1.11
CA GLU A 81 -19.05 6.23 -1.19
C GLU A 81 -18.79 7.74 -0.97
N SER A 82 -17.72 8.11 -0.26
CA SER A 82 -17.46 9.50 0.12
C SER A 82 -16.40 10.21 -0.72
N LYS A 83 -15.54 9.47 -1.44
CA LYS A 83 -14.42 10.02 -2.20
C LYS A 83 -14.17 9.25 -3.50
N ASP A 84 -13.77 9.98 -4.55
CA ASP A 84 -13.29 9.36 -5.79
C ASP A 84 -11.87 8.82 -5.60
N ILE A 85 -11.75 7.48 -5.60
CA ILE A 85 -10.50 6.73 -5.43
C ILE A 85 -9.42 7.17 -6.46
N ILE A 86 -9.84 7.55 -7.66
CA ILE A 86 -8.93 7.91 -8.77
C ILE A 86 -8.21 9.22 -8.47
N THR A 87 -8.87 10.14 -7.76
CA THR A 87 -8.33 11.45 -7.38
C THR A 87 -7.70 11.47 -5.99
N MET A 88 -7.88 10.41 -5.21
CA MET A 88 -7.46 10.36 -3.81
C MET A 88 -5.94 10.23 -3.68
N THR A 89 -5.35 11.09 -2.85
CA THR A 89 -3.92 11.00 -2.53
C THR A 89 -3.64 9.94 -1.47
N LEU A 90 -2.37 9.54 -1.33
CA LEU A 90 -1.95 8.62 -0.26
C LEU A 90 -2.20 9.20 1.14
N ASP A 91 -2.01 10.51 1.31
CA ASP A 91 -2.24 11.19 2.58
C ASP A 91 -3.73 11.26 2.91
N ASP A 92 -4.59 11.53 1.92
CA ASP A 92 -6.04 11.50 2.09
C ASP A 92 -6.53 10.12 2.52
N LEU A 93 -6.03 9.07 1.86
CA LEU A 93 -6.34 7.70 2.19
C LEU A 93 -5.92 7.37 3.62
N LYS A 94 -4.69 7.72 3.99
CA LYS A 94 -4.14 7.48 5.34
C LYS A 94 -4.96 8.20 6.42
N SER A 95 -5.30 9.46 6.19
CA SER A 95 -6.12 10.27 7.09
C SER A 95 -7.53 9.70 7.27
N SER A 96 -8.18 9.31 6.17
CA SER A 96 -9.48 8.64 6.20
C SER A 96 -9.43 7.35 7.01
N LEU A 97 -8.48 6.46 6.71
CA LEU A 97 -8.35 5.17 7.40
C LEU A 97 -8.11 5.32 8.91
N ASN A 98 -7.22 6.22 9.31
CA ASN A 98 -6.95 6.49 10.73
C ASN A 98 -8.19 7.02 11.45
N THR A 99 -8.93 7.94 10.82
CA THR A 99 -10.18 8.49 11.38
C THR A 99 -11.23 7.40 11.61
N HIS A 100 -11.40 6.49 10.65
CA HIS A 100 -12.35 5.38 10.77
C HIS A 100 -11.88 4.32 11.78
N ALA A 101 -10.58 3.97 11.80
CA ALA A 101 -10.02 3.04 12.77
C ALA A 101 -10.18 3.54 14.22
N HIS A 102 -9.93 4.84 14.47
CA HIS A 102 -10.17 5.45 15.77
C HIS A 102 -11.65 5.40 16.19
N LYS A 103 -12.59 5.64 15.27
CA LYS A 103 -14.03 5.53 15.56
C LYS A 103 -14.44 4.10 15.90
N LEU A 104 -13.88 3.11 15.19
CA LEU A 104 -14.14 1.68 15.45
C LEU A 104 -13.62 1.25 16.83
N MET A 105 -12.40 1.67 17.18
CA MET A 105 -11.79 1.42 18.49
C MET A 105 -12.59 2.03 19.64
N ARG A 106 -13.19 3.20 19.45
CA ARG A 106 -14.05 3.84 20.47
C ARG A 106 -15.35 3.07 20.67
N LYS A 107 -16.01 2.63 19.59
CA LYS A 107 -17.24 1.82 19.68
C LYS A 107 -17.04 0.51 20.44
N ASN A 108 -15.96 -0.22 20.14
CA ASN A 108 -15.63 -1.49 20.81
C ASN A 108 -15.32 -1.34 22.31
N LYS A 109 -15.00 -0.13 22.77
CA LYS A 109 -14.74 0.15 24.19
C LYS A 109 -16.01 0.43 24.96
N THR A 110 -16.98 1.12 24.36
CA THR A 110 -18.31 1.39 24.94
C THR A 110 -19.26 0.19 24.95
N GLU A 111 -19.01 -0.88 24.19
CA GLU A 111 -19.83 -2.10 24.22
C GLU A 111 -19.32 -3.14 25.24
N LYS A 112 -18.24 -2.83 25.96
CA LYS A 112 -17.68 -3.67 27.03
C LYS A 112 -17.87 -3.12 28.44
N ASP A 113 -18.58 -1.99 28.56
CA ASP A 113 -18.97 -1.37 29.83
C ASP A 113 -20.47 -1.56 30.08
#